data_AF-A0A960NXG8-F1
#
_entry.id   AF-A0A960NXG8-F1
#
_cell.length_a   1.000
_cell.length_b   1.000
_cell.length_c   1.000
_cell.angle_alpha   90.00
_cell.angle_beta   90.00
_cell.angle_gamma   90.00
#
_symmetry.space_group_name_H-M   'P 1'
#
loop_
_entity.id
_entity.type
_entity.pdbx_description
1 polymer ?
#
loop_
_entity_poly.entity_id
_entity_poly.type
_entity_poly.pdbx_seq_one_letter_code
_entity_poly.pdbx_strand_id
1 'polypeptide(L)'
;MKRFQSLFLAFFALLLTFGFYSAFSLFEKEKPHVAPIKAIAQTGPVKEGLKTLYLEELLGLSVDKPKAIHPKEAEKILQQSPLIKSVSVSHLNPETLYIDYTVRTPLFIIGDVENLALDKEGVTFPLNPFFTPKNLPLLYLGDSYQESKTHLALSLLDLLKEEVGFIDLSKSDDPSLGKREIVVSIDSDLLRLSTKHYAKEIEHYRKLRKHFDGPLIIDLRIPNLAYVHSSKFLHKSDANGNMRR
;
A
#
# COMPACT_ATOMS: atom_id res chain seq x y z
N MET A 1 -27.47 -20.01 -71.81
CA MET A 1 -27.45 -20.83 -70.58
C MET A 1 -26.34 -20.45 -69.59
N LYS A 2 -25.05 -20.37 -69.98
CA LYS A 2 -23.94 -20.08 -69.03
C LYS A 2 -24.10 -18.80 -68.19
N ARG A 3 -24.56 -17.68 -68.77
CA ARG A 3 -24.79 -16.41 -68.04
C ARG A 3 -25.84 -16.52 -66.93
N PHE A 4 -26.85 -17.38 -67.11
CA PHE A 4 -27.92 -17.56 -66.12
C PHE A 4 -27.42 -18.36 -64.91
N GLN A 5 -26.54 -19.35 -65.13
CA GLN A 5 -25.89 -20.10 -64.05
C GLN A 5 -24.96 -19.21 -63.21
N SER A 6 -24.21 -18.30 -63.84
CA SER A 6 -23.32 -17.37 -63.14
C SER A 6 -24.09 -16.39 -62.23
N LEU A 7 -25.22 -15.87 -62.71
CA LEU A 7 -26.10 -14.99 -61.92
C LEU A 7 -26.75 -15.72 -60.74
N PHE A 8 -27.18 -16.96 -60.94
CA PHE A 8 -27.76 -17.78 -59.87
C PHE A 8 -26.76 -18.11 -58.76
N LEU A 9 -25.52 -18.47 -59.13
CA LEU A 9 -24.42 -18.72 -58.17
C LEU A 9 -24.07 -17.46 -57.36
N ALA A 10 -23.99 -16.30 -58.01
CA ALA A 10 -23.73 -15.04 -57.34
C ALA A 10 -24.85 -14.67 -56.35
N PHE A 11 -26.11 -14.85 -56.73
CA PHE A 11 -27.26 -14.58 -55.87
C PHE A 11 -27.32 -15.52 -54.66
N PHE A 12 -27.02 -16.81 -54.87
CA PHE A 12 -26.96 -17.79 -53.79
C PHE A 12 -25.85 -17.50 -52.77
N ALA A 13 -24.66 -17.10 -53.24
CA ALA A 13 -23.56 -16.70 -52.37
C ALA A 13 -23.94 -15.46 -51.53
N LEU A 14 -24.66 -14.50 -52.11
CA LEU A 14 -25.10 -13.27 -51.44
C LEU A 14 -26.18 -13.57 -50.38
N LEU A 15 -27.07 -14.51 -50.64
CA LEU A 15 -28.05 -15.00 -49.66
C LEU A 15 -27.37 -15.71 -48.48
N LEU A 16 -26.34 -16.51 -48.73
CA LEU A 16 -25.60 -17.20 -47.67
C LEU A 16 -24.83 -16.22 -46.78
N THR A 17 -24.17 -15.22 -47.35
CA THR A 17 -23.45 -14.21 -46.56
C THR A 17 -24.40 -13.29 -45.79
N PHE A 18 -25.53 -12.91 -46.38
CA PHE A 18 -26.56 -12.12 -45.68
C PHE A 18 -27.24 -12.91 -44.56
N GLY A 19 -27.55 -14.19 -44.79
CA GLY A 19 -28.08 -15.09 -43.78
C GLY A 19 -27.11 -15.30 -42.62
N PHE A 20 -25.82 -15.50 -42.93
CA PHE A 20 -24.76 -15.64 -41.92
C PHE A 20 -24.56 -14.35 -41.13
N TYR A 21 -24.51 -13.20 -41.79
CA TYR A 21 -24.42 -11.89 -41.12
C TYR A 21 -25.63 -11.62 -40.23
N SER A 22 -26.84 -11.92 -40.71
CA SER A 22 -28.08 -11.74 -39.93
C SER A 22 -28.10 -12.65 -38.70
N ALA A 23 -27.76 -13.93 -38.85
CA ALA A 23 -27.66 -14.89 -37.75
C ALA A 23 -26.57 -14.50 -36.75
N PHE A 24 -25.40 -14.05 -37.22
CA PHE A 24 -24.31 -13.58 -36.39
C PHE A 24 -24.70 -12.30 -35.63
N SER A 25 -25.38 -11.36 -36.29
CA SER A 25 -25.88 -10.12 -35.66
C SER A 25 -27.00 -10.38 -34.65
N LEU A 26 -27.78 -11.45 -34.82
CA LEU A 26 -28.78 -11.92 -33.86
C LEU A 26 -28.09 -12.55 -32.65
N PHE A 27 -27.02 -13.32 -32.85
CA PHE A 27 -26.18 -13.86 -31.79
C PHE A 27 -25.45 -12.76 -30.99
N GLU A 28 -24.94 -11.71 -31.65
CA GLU A 28 -24.33 -10.56 -30.96
C GLU A 28 -25.36 -9.71 -30.17
N LYS A 29 -26.66 -9.82 -30.49
CA LYS A 29 -27.73 -9.08 -29.80
C LYS A 29 -28.19 -9.73 -28.50
N GLU A 30 -27.87 -10.99 -28.24
CA GLU A 30 -27.94 -11.55 -26.89
C GLU A 30 -26.75 -11.04 -26.07
N LYS A 31 -26.76 -9.73 -25.78
CA LYS A 31 -25.97 -9.22 -24.67
C LYS A 31 -26.37 -10.05 -23.45
N PRO A 32 -25.43 -10.68 -22.73
CA PRO A 32 -25.78 -11.42 -21.52
C PRO A 32 -26.62 -10.48 -20.66
N HIS A 33 -27.80 -10.94 -20.24
CA HIS A 33 -28.64 -10.20 -19.32
C HIS A 33 -27.78 -9.94 -18.07
N VAL A 34 -27.21 -8.74 -17.96
CA VAL A 34 -26.37 -8.40 -16.82
C VAL A 34 -27.34 -8.08 -15.69
N ALA A 35 -27.61 -9.09 -14.88
CA ALA A 35 -28.47 -8.93 -13.73
C ALA A 35 -27.81 -7.94 -12.75
N PRO A 36 -28.60 -7.13 -12.03
CA PRO A 36 -28.07 -6.30 -10.96
C PRO A 36 -27.36 -7.18 -9.92
N ILE A 37 -26.21 -6.70 -9.43
CA ILE A 37 -25.50 -7.40 -8.36
C ILE A 37 -26.30 -7.25 -7.07
N LYS A 38 -26.60 -8.38 -6.45
CA LYS A 38 -27.31 -8.47 -5.16
C LYS A 38 -26.42 -8.97 -4.02
N ALA A 39 -25.28 -9.57 -4.34
CA ALA A 39 -24.38 -10.13 -3.33
C ALA A 39 -22.91 -10.03 -3.75
N ILE A 40 -22.05 -9.97 -2.74
CA ILE A 40 -20.60 -10.14 -2.86
C ILE A 40 -20.19 -11.37 -2.07
N ALA A 41 -19.59 -12.34 -2.74
CA ALA A 41 -18.76 -13.35 -2.12
C ALA A 41 -17.31 -12.86 -2.12
N GLN A 42 -16.59 -13.03 -1.01
CA GLN A 42 -15.22 -12.52 -0.92
C GLN A 42 -14.25 -13.52 -0.30
N THR A 43 -13.02 -13.50 -0.80
CA THR A 43 -11.85 -14.16 -0.20
C THR A 43 -10.80 -13.08 0.06
N GLY A 44 -10.19 -13.11 1.23
CA GLY A 44 -9.21 -12.12 1.64
C GLY A 44 -8.39 -12.60 2.84
N PRO A 45 -7.56 -11.72 3.42
CA PRO A 45 -6.76 -12.08 4.58
C PRO A 45 -7.67 -12.46 5.77
N VAL A 46 -7.30 -13.54 6.46
CA VAL A 46 -8.06 -14.09 7.59
C VAL A 46 -8.17 -13.08 8.74
N LYS A 47 -7.11 -12.31 8.96
CA LYS A 47 -7.07 -11.19 9.91
C LYS A 47 -7.13 -9.89 9.10
N GLU A 48 -7.90 -8.92 9.58
CA GLU A 48 -7.99 -7.58 8.95
C GLU A 48 -8.60 -7.60 7.54
N GLY A 49 -9.48 -8.58 7.29
CA GLY A 49 -10.32 -8.61 6.09
C GLY A 49 -11.22 -7.37 6.00
N LEU A 50 -11.32 -6.80 4.81
CA LEU A 50 -12.22 -5.68 4.53
C LEU A 50 -13.67 -6.13 4.70
N LYS A 51 -14.47 -5.29 5.36
CA LYS A 51 -15.90 -5.52 5.49
C LYS A 51 -16.55 -5.44 4.12
N THR A 52 -17.53 -6.32 3.84
CA THR A 52 -18.26 -6.34 2.57
C THR A 52 -18.86 -4.96 2.23
N LEU A 53 -19.40 -4.26 3.23
CA LEU A 53 -19.91 -2.90 3.08
C LEU A 53 -18.89 -1.94 2.46
N TYR A 54 -17.61 -2.05 2.82
CA TYR A 54 -16.57 -1.20 2.23
C TYR A 54 -16.40 -1.47 0.71
N LEU A 55 -16.47 -2.73 0.29
CA LEU A 55 -16.39 -3.10 -1.13
C LEU A 55 -17.66 -2.66 -1.89
N GLU A 56 -18.83 -2.79 -1.27
CA GLU A 56 -20.11 -2.32 -1.83
C GLU A 56 -20.07 -0.82 -2.10
N GLU A 57 -19.60 -0.03 -1.12
CA GLU A 57 -19.43 1.42 -1.23
C GLU A 57 -18.46 1.79 -2.36
N LEU A 58 -17.30 1.13 -2.46
CA LEU A 58 -16.34 1.38 -3.55
C LEU A 58 -16.96 1.14 -4.93
N LEU A 59 -17.77 0.08 -5.06
CA LEU A 59 -18.40 -0.30 -6.33
C LEU A 59 -19.68 0.52 -6.63
N GLY A 60 -20.17 1.29 -5.66
CA GLY A 60 -21.44 2.00 -5.72
C GLY A 60 -22.63 1.03 -5.82
N LEU A 61 -22.54 -0.12 -5.14
CA LEU A 61 -23.63 -1.09 -5.05
C LEU A 61 -24.57 -0.69 -3.91
N SER A 62 -25.87 -0.74 -4.17
CA SER A 62 -26.89 -0.41 -3.18
C SER A 62 -28.16 -1.20 -3.47
N VAL A 63 -28.85 -1.63 -2.41
CA VAL A 63 -30.16 -2.29 -2.51
C VAL A 63 -31.20 -1.34 -3.13
N ASP A 64 -31.14 -0.06 -2.77
CA ASP A 64 -32.07 0.97 -3.26
C ASP A 64 -31.81 1.34 -4.73
N LYS A 65 -30.56 1.17 -5.19
CA LYS A 65 -30.14 1.44 -6.57
C LYS A 65 -29.40 0.23 -7.14
N PRO A 66 -30.14 -0.84 -7.51
CA PRO A 66 -29.53 -2.03 -8.08
C PRO A 66 -28.72 -1.67 -9.31
N LYS A 67 -27.46 -2.09 -9.32
CA LYS A 67 -26.50 -1.79 -10.39
C LYS A 67 -25.90 -3.08 -10.91
N ALA A 68 -25.91 -3.22 -12.23
CA ALA A 68 -25.11 -4.20 -12.93
C ALA A 68 -23.69 -3.66 -13.12
N ILE A 69 -22.68 -4.47 -12.86
CA ILE A 69 -21.28 -4.09 -13.10
C ILE A 69 -20.51 -5.28 -13.66
N HIS A 70 -19.69 -5.01 -14.67
CA HIS A 70 -18.86 -6.03 -15.28
C HIS A 70 -17.61 -6.30 -14.40
N PRO A 71 -17.14 -7.55 -14.23
CA PRO A 71 -16.02 -7.87 -13.33
C PRO A 71 -14.75 -7.06 -13.60
N LYS A 72 -14.38 -6.86 -14.87
CA LYS A 72 -13.22 -6.02 -15.25
C LYS A 72 -13.35 -4.55 -14.82
N GLU A 73 -14.57 -4.02 -14.82
CA GLU A 73 -14.83 -2.66 -14.37
C GLU A 73 -14.72 -2.58 -12.84
N ALA A 74 -15.33 -3.54 -12.14
CA ALA A 74 -15.25 -3.65 -10.68
C ALA A 74 -13.78 -3.80 -10.22
N GLU A 75 -13.00 -4.65 -10.88
CA GLU A 75 -11.58 -4.84 -10.57
C GLU A 75 -10.80 -3.53 -10.68
N LYS A 76 -10.99 -2.77 -11.76
CA LYS A 76 -10.35 -1.46 -11.96
C LYS A 76 -10.72 -0.46 -10.87
N ILE A 77 -11.99 -0.43 -10.43
CA ILE A 77 -12.45 0.45 -9.36
C ILE A 77 -11.80 0.05 -8.03
N LEU A 78 -11.81 -1.24 -7.69
CA LEU A 78 -11.23 -1.74 -6.45
C LEU A 78 -9.71 -1.54 -6.37
N GLN A 79 -9.00 -1.66 -7.51
CA GLN A 79 -7.56 -1.39 -7.60
C GLN A 79 -7.18 0.06 -7.26
N GLN A 80 -8.13 1.00 -7.33
CA GLN A 80 -7.90 2.40 -6.93
C GLN A 80 -7.92 2.60 -5.41
N SER A 81 -8.42 1.63 -4.64
CA SER A 81 -8.40 1.71 -3.18
C SER A 81 -6.95 1.68 -2.67
N PRO A 82 -6.56 2.63 -1.81
CA PRO A 82 -5.23 2.63 -1.22
C PRO A 82 -5.01 1.45 -0.28
N LEU A 83 -6.06 0.79 0.21
CA LEU A 83 -5.93 -0.37 1.12
C LEU A 83 -5.71 -1.69 0.37
N ILE A 84 -6.19 -1.78 -0.86
CA ILE A 84 -6.14 -3.00 -1.66
C ILE A 84 -4.78 -3.06 -2.37
N LYS A 85 -4.04 -4.13 -2.14
CA LYS A 85 -2.76 -4.37 -2.81
C LYS A 85 -2.94 -5.07 -4.14
N SER A 86 -3.80 -6.09 -4.16
CA SER A 86 -4.19 -6.81 -5.37
C SER A 86 -5.63 -7.26 -5.25
N VAL A 87 -6.32 -7.37 -6.38
CA VAL A 87 -7.70 -7.83 -6.44
C VAL A 87 -7.96 -8.52 -7.76
N SER A 88 -8.79 -9.56 -7.73
CA SER A 88 -9.36 -10.23 -8.88
C SER A 88 -10.87 -10.33 -8.69
N VAL A 89 -11.62 -10.06 -9.75
CA VAL A 89 -13.09 -10.09 -9.70
C VAL A 89 -13.62 -11.03 -10.78
N SER A 90 -14.58 -11.86 -10.40
CA SER A 90 -15.32 -12.74 -11.33
C SER A 90 -16.79 -12.81 -10.92
N HIS A 91 -17.63 -13.40 -11.78
CA HIS A 91 -18.99 -13.74 -11.39
C HIS A 91 -19.02 -15.15 -10.81
N LEU A 92 -19.62 -15.29 -9.63
CA LEU A 92 -20.00 -16.61 -9.12
C LEU A 92 -21.32 -17.08 -9.78
N ASN A 93 -22.23 -16.12 -9.98
CA ASN A 93 -23.47 -16.25 -10.72
C ASN A 93 -23.88 -14.85 -11.24
N PRO A 94 -24.96 -14.71 -12.05
CA PRO A 94 -25.33 -13.43 -12.65
C PRO A 94 -25.57 -12.28 -11.64
N GLU A 95 -25.97 -12.60 -10.41
CA GLU A 95 -26.31 -11.61 -9.37
C GLU A 95 -25.25 -11.51 -8.27
N THR A 96 -24.16 -12.28 -8.35
CA THR A 96 -23.13 -12.36 -7.30
C THR A 96 -21.74 -12.14 -7.87
N LEU A 97 -21.05 -11.11 -7.37
CA LEU A 97 -19.63 -10.92 -7.63
C LEU A 97 -18.82 -11.76 -6.64
N TYR A 98 -17.80 -12.43 -7.15
CA TYR A 98 -16.73 -13.01 -6.35
C TYR A 98 -15.51 -12.09 -6.40
N ILE A 99 -15.02 -11.67 -5.23
CA ILE A 99 -13.87 -10.77 -5.09
C ILE A 99 -12.79 -11.46 -4.26
N ASP A 100 -11.65 -11.74 -4.88
CA ASP A 100 -10.45 -12.23 -4.20
C ASP A 100 -9.43 -11.11 -4.10
N TYR A 101 -9.01 -10.74 -2.89
CA TYR A 101 -8.14 -9.59 -2.70
C TYR A 101 -7.10 -9.79 -1.60
N THR A 102 -6.02 -9.00 -1.70
CA THR A 102 -5.04 -8.85 -0.63
C THR A 102 -5.02 -7.41 -0.14
N VAL A 103 -4.76 -7.24 1.16
CA VAL A 103 -4.68 -5.93 1.82
C VAL A 103 -3.22 -5.55 1.98
N ARG A 104 -2.91 -4.26 1.87
CA ARG A 104 -1.56 -3.74 2.16
C ARG A 104 -1.15 -4.02 3.60
N THR A 105 0.14 -4.23 3.81
CA THR A 105 0.69 -4.48 5.14
C THR A 105 1.43 -3.23 5.61
N PRO A 106 1.00 -2.60 6.71
CA PRO A 106 1.66 -1.40 7.22
C PRO A 106 3.04 -1.75 7.78
N LEU A 107 4.04 -0.94 7.44
CA LEU A 107 5.39 -1.01 7.99
C LEU A 107 5.69 0.14 8.94
N PHE A 108 5.22 1.35 8.62
CA PHE A 108 5.36 2.52 9.47
C PHE A 108 4.00 3.14 9.78
N ILE A 109 3.93 3.84 10.91
CA ILE A 109 2.94 4.87 11.18
C ILE A 109 3.60 6.22 10.85
N ILE A 110 2.95 7.06 10.06
CA ILE A 110 3.44 8.41 9.78
C ILE A 110 3.19 9.27 11.02
N GLY A 111 4.26 9.73 11.66
CA GLY A 111 4.21 10.54 12.88
C GLY A 111 3.74 11.98 12.64
N ASP A 112 3.80 12.46 11.38
CA ASP A 112 3.38 13.81 11.00
C ASP A 112 1.86 13.94 10.80
N VAL A 113 1.17 12.83 10.53
CA VAL A 113 -0.26 12.81 10.17
C VAL A 113 -0.97 11.70 10.93
N GLU A 114 -2.02 12.05 11.65
CA GLU A 114 -2.81 11.06 12.38
C GLU A 114 -3.42 9.99 11.45
N ASN A 115 -3.47 8.76 11.96
CA ASN A 115 -4.13 7.63 11.32
C ASN A 115 -3.58 7.22 9.93
N LEU A 116 -2.33 7.56 9.61
CA LEU A 116 -1.72 7.23 8.32
C LEU A 116 -0.60 6.21 8.47
N ALA A 117 -0.62 5.17 7.65
CA ALA A 117 0.47 4.19 7.55
C ALA A 117 1.13 4.22 6.17
N LEU A 118 2.27 3.55 6.08
CA LEU A 118 3.07 3.37 4.88
C LEU A 118 3.45 1.89 4.73
N ASP A 119 3.35 1.32 3.53
CA ASP A 119 3.85 -0.03 3.22
C ASP A 119 5.27 -0.03 2.62
N LYS A 120 5.74 -1.24 2.27
CA LYS A 120 7.04 -1.47 1.63
C LYS A 120 7.15 -0.92 0.19
N GLU A 121 6.01 -0.68 -0.45
CA GLU A 121 5.95 -0.08 -1.78
C GLU A 121 5.94 1.46 -1.71
N GLY A 122 5.97 2.04 -0.51
CA GLY A 122 5.92 3.48 -0.31
C GLY A 122 4.50 4.06 -0.48
N VAL A 123 3.46 3.24 -0.45
CA VAL A 123 2.06 3.68 -0.56
C VAL A 123 1.51 3.96 0.82
N THR A 124 0.85 5.11 0.96
CA THR A 124 0.19 5.51 2.21
C THR A 124 -1.30 5.13 2.22
N PHE A 125 -1.81 4.74 3.39
CA PHE A 125 -3.21 4.35 3.57
C PHE A 125 -3.64 4.50 5.04
N PRO A 126 -4.95 4.65 5.30
CA PRO A 126 -5.44 4.81 6.66
C PRO A 126 -5.31 3.52 7.48
N LEU A 127 -5.00 3.64 8.78
CA LEU A 127 -4.99 2.48 9.69
C LEU A 127 -6.38 2.16 10.23
N ASN A 128 -6.99 3.09 10.93
CA ASN A 128 -8.33 2.94 11.48
C ASN A 128 -9.38 3.23 10.39
N PRO A 129 -10.47 2.45 10.33
CA PRO A 129 -10.84 1.33 11.21
C PRO A 129 -10.39 -0.07 10.70
N PHE A 130 -9.44 -0.13 9.75
CA PHE A 130 -9.13 -1.32 8.97
C PHE A 130 -8.15 -2.28 9.66
N PHE A 131 -7.22 -1.74 10.45
CA PHE A 131 -6.17 -2.50 11.11
C PHE A 131 -6.37 -2.48 12.62
N THR A 132 -6.01 -3.58 13.26
CA THR A 132 -5.90 -3.62 14.73
C THR A 132 -4.68 -2.80 15.18
N PRO A 133 -4.64 -2.28 16.42
CA PRO A 133 -3.46 -1.58 16.92
C PRO A 133 -2.20 -2.46 16.82
N LYS A 134 -1.15 -1.94 16.17
CA LYS A 134 0.14 -2.62 15.96
C LYS A 134 1.26 -1.79 16.56
N ASN A 135 2.28 -2.46 17.10
CA ASN A 135 3.52 -1.83 17.50
C ASN A 135 4.42 -1.65 16.25
N LEU A 136 4.21 -0.57 15.51
CA LEU A 136 4.97 -0.22 14.31
C LEU A 136 5.87 0.99 14.59
N PRO A 137 7.05 1.08 13.94
CA PRO A 137 7.89 2.26 14.04
C PRO A 137 7.15 3.52 13.57
N LEU A 138 7.36 4.62 14.28
CA LEU A 138 6.95 5.94 13.81
C LEU A 138 7.92 6.46 12.76
N LEU A 139 7.42 7.10 11.71
CA LEU A 139 8.21 7.74 10.67
C LEU A 139 7.85 9.21 10.58
N TYR A 140 8.82 10.09 10.81
CA TYR A 140 8.68 11.53 10.60
C TYR A 140 9.37 11.95 9.32
N LEU A 141 8.62 12.50 8.38
CA LEU A 141 9.10 13.02 7.09
C LEU A 141 9.22 14.55 7.11
N GLY A 142 8.57 15.22 8.06
CA GLY A 142 8.47 16.68 8.14
C GLY A 142 7.44 17.27 7.17
N ASP A 143 7.59 18.55 6.83
CA ASP A 143 6.54 19.35 6.15
C ASP A 143 6.15 18.89 4.73
N SER A 144 6.91 17.97 4.12
CA SER A 144 6.62 17.48 2.76
C SER A 144 6.91 16.00 2.60
N TYR A 145 5.92 15.26 2.08
CA TYR A 145 6.12 13.91 1.58
C TYR A 145 7.07 13.95 0.38
N GLN A 146 8.17 13.20 0.47
CA GLN A 146 9.15 13.07 -0.60
C GLN A 146 9.52 11.60 -0.78
N GLU A 147 9.43 11.11 -2.02
CA GLU A 147 9.74 9.73 -2.39
C GLU A 147 11.16 9.31 -1.99
N SER A 148 12.13 10.23 -2.09
CA SER A 148 13.51 10.03 -1.65
C SER A 148 13.63 9.68 -0.16
N LYS A 149 12.86 10.36 0.70
CA LYS A 149 12.83 10.09 2.15
C LYS A 149 12.18 8.75 2.45
N THR A 150 11.13 8.40 1.72
CA THR A 150 10.48 7.08 1.81
C THR A 150 11.47 5.95 1.51
N HIS A 151 12.23 6.06 0.42
CA HIS A 151 13.28 5.09 0.09
C HIS A 151 14.38 5.02 1.15
N LEU A 152 14.79 6.16 1.70
CA LEU A 152 15.78 6.21 2.77
C LEU A 152 15.25 5.52 4.04
N ALA A 153 14.00 5.76 4.44
CA ALA A 153 13.37 5.12 5.59
C ALA A 153 13.31 3.60 5.45
N LEU A 154 12.90 3.10 4.28
CA LEU A 154 12.85 1.66 3.99
C LEU A 154 14.25 1.04 4.03
N SER A 155 15.24 1.72 3.44
CA SER A 155 16.64 1.27 3.46
C SER A 155 17.21 1.22 4.88
N LEU A 156 16.86 2.20 5.73
CA LEU A 156 17.24 2.21 7.14
C LEU A 156 16.62 1.03 7.89
N LEU A 157 15.32 0.79 7.71
CA LEU A 157 14.63 -0.33 8.37
C LEU A 157 15.29 -1.68 8.04
N ASP A 158 15.59 -1.91 6.75
CA ASP A 158 16.25 -3.13 6.27
C ASP A 158 17.67 -3.29 6.82
N LEU A 159 18.40 -2.18 6.97
CA LEU A 159 19.76 -2.18 7.51
C LEU A 159 19.81 -2.40 9.01
N LEU A 160 18.87 -1.82 9.77
CA LEU A 160 18.88 -1.83 11.22
C LEU A 160 18.63 -3.23 11.78
N LYS A 161 17.70 -4.01 11.20
CA LYS A 161 17.40 -5.41 11.63
C LYS A 161 17.17 -5.57 13.15
N GLU A 162 16.79 -4.48 13.81
CA GLU A 162 16.60 -4.34 15.25
C GLU A 162 15.19 -3.76 15.49
N GLU A 163 14.69 -3.77 16.73
CA GLU A 163 13.40 -3.16 17.05
C GLU A 163 13.52 -1.63 16.98
N VAL A 164 13.01 -1.05 15.89
CA VAL A 164 13.03 0.40 15.67
C VAL A 164 11.79 1.02 16.31
N GLY A 165 12.00 1.97 17.21
CA GLY A 165 10.93 2.77 17.81
C GLY A 165 10.45 3.86 16.85
N PHE A 166 11.38 4.66 16.32
CA PHE A 166 11.07 5.65 15.30
C PHE A 166 12.26 5.97 14.39
N ILE A 167 11.95 6.53 13.22
CA ILE A 167 12.89 7.16 12.29
C ILE A 167 12.40 8.58 12.01
N ASP A 168 13.26 9.57 12.24
CA ASP A 168 12.99 10.97 11.94
C ASP A 168 13.93 11.47 10.84
N LEU A 169 13.31 11.80 9.71
CA LEU A 169 13.88 12.35 8.49
C LEU A 169 13.44 13.79 8.23
N SER A 170 12.81 14.45 9.20
CA SER A 170 12.36 15.85 9.06
C SER A 170 13.52 16.78 8.64
N LYS A 171 14.73 16.52 9.14
CA LYS A 171 15.96 17.29 8.86
C LYS A 171 16.94 16.63 7.90
N SER A 172 16.56 15.55 7.20
CA SER A 172 17.49 14.85 6.30
C SER A 172 17.97 15.73 5.13
N ASP A 173 17.21 16.76 4.77
CA ASP A 173 17.51 17.65 3.64
C ASP A 173 17.85 19.08 4.07
N ASP A 174 18.11 19.32 5.37
CA ASP A 174 18.47 20.66 5.86
C ASP A 174 19.68 21.22 5.06
N PRO A 175 19.62 22.47 4.56
CA PRO A 175 20.71 23.06 3.80
C PRO A 175 22.00 23.20 4.62
N SER A 176 21.88 23.37 5.94
CA SER A 176 23.01 23.41 6.85
C SER A 176 23.50 21.99 7.16
N LEU A 177 24.73 21.68 6.75
CA LEU A 177 25.33 20.37 6.99
C LEU A 177 25.36 19.98 8.48
N GLY A 178 25.48 20.94 9.40
CA GLY A 178 25.48 20.67 10.84
C GLY A 178 24.10 20.36 11.43
N LYS A 179 23.03 20.77 10.74
CA LYS A 179 21.64 20.48 11.12
C LYS A 179 21.07 19.27 10.38
N ARG A 180 21.69 18.89 9.26
CA ARG A 180 21.29 17.73 8.48
C ARG A 180 21.55 16.45 9.25
N GLU A 181 20.50 15.69 9.50
CA GLU A 181 20.58 14.47 10.30
C GLU A 181 19.46 13.48 9.99
N ILE A 182 19.73 12.23 10.33
CA ILE A 182 18.74 11.17 10.52
C ILE A 182 18.75 10.87 12.01
N VAL A 183 17.58 10.87 12.66
CA VAL A 183 17.47 10.44 14.05
C VAL A 183 16.72 9.11 14.10
N VAL A 184 17.28 8.14 14.81
CA VAL A 184 16.68 6.80 14.93
C VAL A 184 16.61 6.43 16.40
N SER A 185 15.47 5.90 16.84
CA SER A 185 15.37 5.22 18.12
C SER A 185 15.37 3.71 17.90
N ILE A 186 16.27 3.02 18.60
CA ILE A 186 16.42 1.58 18.56
C ILE A 186 16.47 1.08 20.00
N ASP A 187 15.59 0.15 20.35
CA ASP A 187 15.39 -0.29 21.74
C ASP A 187 15.18 0.89 22.70
N SER A 188 16.23 1.24 23.46
CA SER A 188 16.26 2.35 24.41
C SER A 188 17.25 3.46 24.02
N ASP A 189 17.94 3.29 22.90
CA ASP A 189 18.98 4.19 22.43
C ASP A 189 18.45 5.18 21.40
N LEU A 190 19.11 6.33 21.34
CA LEU A 190 18.85 7.38 20.36
C LEU A 190 20.12 7.63 19.54
N LEU A 191 20.03 7.36 18.24
CA LEU A 191 21.12 7.53 17.29
C LEU A 191 20.91 8.78 16.45
N ARG A 192 21.97 9.56 16.25
CA ARG A 192 22.03 10.63 15.26
C ARG A 192 23.04 10.25 14.20
N LEU A 193 22.57 10.12 12.96
CA LEU A 193 23.32 9.63 11.81
C LEU A 193 23.40 10.70 10.73
N SER A 194 24.44 10.63 9.90
CA SER A 194 24.59 11.48 8.72
C SER A 194 23.81 10.88 7.55
N THR A 195 23.32 11.72 6.65
CA THR A 195 22.57 11.23 5.48
C THR A 195 23.43 10.56 4.41
N LYS A 196 24.76 10.70 4.49
CA LYS A 196 25.71 10.16 3.50
C LYS A 196 26.36 8.86 3.93
N HIS A 197 26.57 8.66 5.23
CA HIS A 197 27.38 7.56 5.75
C HIS A 197 26.65 6.70 6.80
N TYR A 198 25.32 6.87 6.94
CA TYR A 198 24.50 6.16 7.91
C TYR A 198 24.74 4.64 7.96
N ALA A 199 24.92 3.97 6.82
CA ALA A 199 25.15 2.53 6.80
C ALA A 199 26.40 2.12 7.58
N LYS A 200 27.52 2.83 7.35
CA LYS A 200 28.78 2.58 8.08
C LYS A 200 28.67 3.01 9.55
N GLU A 201 27.94 4.09 9.82
CA GLU A 201 27.68 4.57 11.17
C GLU A 201 26.86 3.57 11.99
N ILE A 202 25.86 2.91 11.40
CA ILE A 202 25.11 1.81 12.04
C ILE A 202 26.04 0.64 12.39
N GLU A 203 27.00 0.28 11.53
CA GLU A 203 28.00 -0.73 11.87
C GLU A 203 28.90 -0.29 13.05
N HIS A 204 29.28 0.98 13.08
CA HIS A 204 30.04 1.54 14.20
C HIS A 204 29.23 1.52 15.50
N TYR A 205 27.94 1.87 15.45
CA TYR A 205 27.01 1.76 16.57
C TYR A 205 27.03 0.34 17.14
N ARG A 206 26.84 -0.69 16.32
CA ARG A 206 26.83 -2.10 16.77
C ARG A 206 28.13 -2.54 17.44
N LYS A 207 29.27 -1.98 17.02
CA LYS A 207 30.56 -2.22 17.67
C LYS A 207 30.64 -1.50 19.01
N LEU A 208 30.28 -0.22 19.02
CA LEU A 208 30.32 0.66 20.19
C LEU A 208 29.38 0.19 21.30
N ARG A 209 28.17 -0.24 20.94
CA ARG A 209 27.11 -0.61 21.88
C ARG A 209 27.50 -1.72 22.86
N LYS A 210 28.44 -2.59 22.47
CA LYS A 210 28.98 -3.68 23.29
C LYS A 210 29.78 -3.22 24.50
N HIS A 211 30.15 -1.94 24.55
CA HIS A 211 31.03 -1.37 25.59
C HIS A 211 30.31 -0.55 26.64
N PHE A 212 28.98 -0.45 26.56
CA PHE A 212 28.18 0.40 27.44
C PHE A 212 26.96 -0.35 27.96
N ASP A 213 26.55 0.00 29.17
CA ASP A 213 25.32 -0.50 29.77
C ASP A 213 24.27 0.62 29.83
N GLY A 214 23.01 0.23 29.75
CA GLY A 214 21.87 1.15 29.79
C GLY A 214 21.66 1.95 28.50
N PRO A 215 20.68 2.87 28.53
CA PRO A 215 20.29 3.65 27.36
C PRO A 215 21.28 4.78 27.03
N LEU A 216 21.52 4.97 25.74
CA LEU A 216 22.50 5.93 25.21
C LEU A 216 21.90 6.91 24.21
N ILE A 217 22.45 8.11 24.20
CA ILE A 217 22.36 9.05 23.09
C ILE A 217 23.72 9.04 22.37
N ILE A 218 23.72 8.66 21.10
CA ILE A 218 24.95 8.47 20.32
C ILE A 218 24.87 9.32 19.06
N ASP A 219 25.77 10.30 18.93
CA ASP A 219 25.94 11.09 17.72
C ASP A 219 27.13 10.57 16.91
N LEU A 220 26.84 10.04 15.72
CA LEU A 220 27.80 9.40 14.80
C LEU A 220 28.05 10.24 13.55
N ARG A 221 27.51 11.47 13.48
CA ARG A 221 27.61 12.34 12.30
C ARG A 221 29.02 12.84 12.02
N ILE A 222 29.91 12.78 13.02
CA ILE A 222 31.30 13.24 12.89
C ILE A 222 32.15 12.06 12.41
N PRO A 223 32.83 12.17 11.26
CA PRO A 223 33.64 11.08 10.73
C PRO A 223 34.68 10.58 11.74
N ASN A 224 34.69 9.26 11.96
CA ASN A 224 35.61 8.55 12.86
C ASN A 224 35.52 8.93 14.35
N LEU A 225 34.50 9.69 14.76
CA LEU A 225 34.24 10.05 16.15
C LEU A 225 32.80 9.69 16.51
N ALA A 226 32.58 9.35 17.77
CA ALA A 226 31.25 9.15 18.32
C ALA A 226 31.13 9.98 19.60
N TYR A 227 30.10 10.80 19.70
CA TYR A 227 29.75 11.44 20.97
C TYR A 227 28.71 10.58 21.68
N VAL A 228 29.06 10.08 22.86
CA VAL A 228 28.21 9.17 23.65
C VAL A 228 27.81 9.87 24.93
N HIS A 229 26.51 9.90 25.20
CA HIS A 229 25.95 10.39 26.45
C HIS A 229 25.01 9.34 27.05
N SER A 230 25.30 8.90 28.28
CA SER A 230 24.38 8.03 29.01
C SER A 230 23.19 8.84 29.49
N SER A 231 21.98 8.42 29.12
CA SER A 231 20.77 9.10 29.55
C SER A 231 20.13 8.32 30.69
N LYS A 232 20.09 8.89 31.89
CA LYS A 232 19.33 8.28 33.00
C LYS A 232 17.79 8.35 32.81
N PHE A 233 17.32 9.02 31.75
CA PHE A 233 15.91 9.40 31.59
C PHE A 233 15.20 8.76 30.39
N LEU A 234 15.87 7.91 29.59
CA LEU A 234 15.24 7.22 28.44
C LEU A 234 14.40 5.99 28.85
N HIS A 235 13.69 6.04 29.98
CA HIS A 235 12.75 4.97 30.32
C HIS A 235 11.43 5.16 29.57
N LYS A 236 11.19 4.25 28.61
CA LYS A 236 9.94 3.92 27.90
C LYS A 236 8.92 5.05 27.76
N SER A 237 8.83 5.59 26.55
CA SER A 237 7.56 6.14 26.07
C SER A 237 6.51 5.04 26.15
N ASP A 238 5.51 5.22 27.01
CA ASP A 238 4.32 4.38 26.98
C ASP A 238 3.74 4.42 25.56
N ALA A 239 3.14 3.31 25.11
CA ALA A 239 2.55 3.13 23.77
C ALA A 239 1.46 4.16 23.37
N ASN A 240 1.21 5.15 24.23
CA ASN A 240 0.30 6.27 24.04
C ASN A 240 1.00 7.59 23.66
N GLY A 241 2.30 7.59 23.31
CA GLY A 241 2.95 8.74 22.66
C GLY A 241 3.05 10.03 23.48
N ASN A 242 2.74 10.01 24.78
CA ASN A 242 2.91 11.18 25.63
C ASN A 242 4.37 11.29 26.09
N MET A 243 5.18 12.06 25.36
CA MET A 243 6.38 12.65 25.94
C MET A 243 5.96 13.62 27.05
N ARG A 244 6.21 13.27 28.32
CA ARG A 244 6.23 14.29 29.37
C ARG A 244 7.45 15.16 29.13
N ARG A 245 7.20 16.43 28.83
CA ARG A 245 8.20 17.51 28.77
C ARG A 245 8.86 17.70 30.14
#